data_AF-A0A2J0M5M2-F1
#
_entry.id   AF-A0A2J0M5M2-F1
#
_cell.length_a   1.000
_cell.length_b   1.000
_cell.length_c   1.000
_cell.angle_alpha   90.00
_cell.angle_beta   90.00
_cell.angle_gamma   90.00
#
_symmetry.space_group_name_H-M   'P 1'
#
loop_
_entity.id
_entity.type
_entity.pdbx_description
1 polymer ?
#
loop_
_entity_poly.entity_id
_entity_poly.type
_entity_poly.pdbx_seq_one_letter_code
_entity_poly.pdbx_strand_id
1 'polypeptide(L)'
;YNRSEYDLKRGTYRVKGDVLEVQPGYSEFAYRVDFFGDEIDEIRAFDPLTGDNVFDEEARHGEIHIYPAKHYVVDRDEVKRAMVNIREELQEQIQAFKKQGKLLEAQRIEQRTMFDLEMMDQIGYCNGIENYSRQLEFRKPGSAPCTLLDYFPKDYLLFIDESHITVPQIGAMYNGDQARKNTLVDYGFRLPSAKDNRPLKFEEFEKRINQTIYVSATPREYELDRSSTSIRHPERSVLAE
;
A
#
# COMPACT_ATOMS: atom_id res chain seq x y z
N TYR A 1 13.50 8.98 -0.46
CA TYR A 1 13.83 9.66 -1.71
C TYR A 1 15.25 9.29 -2.11
N ASN A 2 15.56 9.30 -3.41
CA ASN A 2 16.93 9.03 -3.90
C ASN A 2 17.60 10.35 -4.30
N ARG A 3 18.88 10.52 -3.92
CA ARG A 3 19.67 11.65 -4.41
C ARG A 3 19.99 11.45 -5.89
N SER A 4 19.79 12.47 -6.70
CA SER A 4 20.18 12.52 -8.10
C SER A 4 21.04 13.77 -8.31
N GLU A 5 22.10 13.69 -9.10
CA GLU A 5 22.96 14.85 -9.39
C GLU A 5 22.49 15.63 -10.61
N TYR A 6 21.85 14.94 -11.56
CA TYR A 6 21.54 15.49 -12.89
C TYR A 6 20.03 15.66 -13.08
N ASP A 7 19.30 14.55 -12.98
CA ASP A 7 17.90 14.48 -13.41
C ASP A 7 16.95 14.50 -12.21
N LEU A 8 15.95 15.37 -12.24
CA LEU A 8 14.97 15.53 -11.17
C LEU A 8 13.69 14.77 -11.53
N LYS A 9 13.67 13.47 -11.21
CA LYS A 9 12.52 12.58 -11.43
C LYS A 9 11.66 12.46 -10.16
N ARG A 10 10.42 12.00 -10.32
CA ARG A 10 9.52 11.68 -9.19
C ARG A 10 10.22 10.79 -8.16
N GLY A 11 10.14 11.18 -6.89
CA GLY A 11 10.77 10.46 -5.77
C GLY A 11 12.27 10.71 -5.61
N THR A 12 12.82 11.72 -6.31
CA THR A 12 14.23 12.11 -6.21
C THR A 12 14.39 13.54 -5.68
N TYR A 13 15.59 13.85 -5.22
CA TYR A 13 16.00 15.21 -4.86
C TYR A 13 17.42 15.46 -5.36
N ARG A 14 17.78 16.73 -5.56
CA ARG A 14 19.13 17.17 -5.87
C ARG A 14 19.50 18.42 -5.08
N VAL A 15 20.79 18.60 -4.84
CA VAL A 15 21.33 19.75 -4.11
C VAL A 15 22.34 20.46 -5.00
N LYS A 16 22.19 21.79 -5.15
CA LYS A 16 23.07 22.65 -5.93
C LYS A 16 23.41 23.90 -5.12
N GLY A 17 24.59 23.90 -4.47
CA GLY A 17 24.94 24.94 -3.51
C GLY A 17 23.94 24.94 -2.35
N ASP A 18 23.34 26.11 -2.08
CA ASP A 18 22.36 26.31 -1.01
C ASP A 18 20.91 26.02 -1.47
N VAL A 19 20.75 25.32 -2.60
CA VAL A 19 19.42 25.01 -3.18
C VAL A 19 19.15 23.52 -3.10
N LEU A 20 18.06 23.14 -2.42
CA LEU A 20 17.48 21.81 -2.46
C LEU A 20 16.29 21.80 -3.44
N GLU A 21 16.33 20.92 -4.42
CA GLU A 21 15.17 20.64 -5.26
C GLU A 21 14.68 19.23 -5.03
N VAL A 22 13.38 19.07 -4.82
CA VAL A 22 12.73 17.80 -4.54
C VAL A 22 11.50 17.65 -5.43
N GLN A 23 11.40 16.51 -6.13
CA GLN A 23 10.19 16.13 -6.85
C GLN A 23 9.45 15.06 -6.04
N PRO A 24 8.33 15.40 -5.38
CA PRO A 24 7.50 14.41 -4.72
C PRO A 24 7.06 13.29 -5.66
N GLY A 25 6.93 12.07 -5.13
CA GLY A 25 6.49 10.91 -5.93
C GLY A 25 5.07 11.04 -6.46
N TYR A 26 4.25 11.87 -5.79
CA TYR A 26 2.82 12.07 -5.99
C TYR A 26 2.48 13.41 -6.66
N SER A 27 3.46 14.26 -6.93
CA SER A 27 3.24 15.59 -7.53
C SER A 27 3.67 15.65 -8.99
N GLU A 28 3.01 16.51 -9.75
CA GLU A 28 3.39 16.89 -11.12
C GLU A 28 4.45 18.00 -11.15
N PHE A 29 4.58 18.77 -10.06
CA PHE A 29 5.58 19.82 -9.90
C PHE A 29 6.59 19.50 -8.80
N ALA A 30 7.73 20.18 -8.84
CA ALA A 30 8.82 20.08 -7.86
C ALA A 30 8.72 21.24 -6.86
N TYR A 31 9.37 21.07 -5.71
CA TYR A 31 9.68 22.16 -4.81
C TYR A 31 11.16 22.50 -4.90
N ARG A 32 11.45 23.80 -4.92
CA ARG A 32 12.77 24.35 -4.64
C ARG A 32 12.74 25.01 -3.27
N VAL A 33 13.73 24.69 -2.46
CA VAL A 33 13.96 25.22 -1.13
C VAL A 33 15.34 25.87 -1.15
N ASP A 34 15.38 27.19 -1.07
CA ASP A 34 16.59 27.99 -1.03
C ASP A 34 16.98 28.22 0.45
N PHE A 35 18.25 28.00 0.78
CA PHE A 35 18.79 28.10 2.15
C PHE A 35 19.69 29.33 2.30
N PHE A 36 19.65 29.92 3.48
CA PHE A 36 20.63 30.90 3.96
C PHE A 36 21.33 30.34 5.21
N GLY A 37 22.45 29.64 5.00
CA GLY A 37 23.08 28.87 6.06
C GLY A 37 22.18 27.71 6.50
N ASP A 38 21.75 27.73 7.76
CA ASP A 38 20.89 26.70 8.36
C ASP A 38 19.40 27.11 8.38
N GLU A 39 19.05 28.25 7.78
CA GLU A 39 17.66 28.74 7.68
C GLU A 39 17.11 28.57 6.26
N ILE A 40 15.81 28.29 6.16
CA ILE A 40 15.09 28.29 4.88
C ILE A 40 14.75 29.75 4.54
N ASP A 41 15.21 30.23 3.39
CA ASP A 41 14.98 31.59 2.90
C ASP A 41 13.71 31.66 2.03
N GLU A 42 13.59 30.78 1.04
CA GLU A 42 12.44 30.74 0.13
C GLU A 42 12.03 29.30 -0.20
N ILE A 43 10.71 29.07 -0.33
CA ILE A 43 10.15 27.86 -0.91
C ILE A 43 9.31 28.22 -2.12
N ARG A 44 9.51 27.52 -3.24
CA ARG A 44 8.68 27.69 -4.44
C ARG A 44 8.39 26.39 -5.16
N ALA A 45 7.18 26.29 -5.71
CA ALA A 45 6.81 25.22 -6.62
C ALA A 45 7.21 25.57 -8.06
N PHE A 46 7.68 24.58 -8.83
CA PHE A 46 8.07 24.77 -10.23
C PHE A 46 7.87 23.52 -11.07
N ASP A 47 7.68 23.69 -12.38
CA ASP A 47 7.64 22.59 -13.34
C ASP A 47 9.07 22.05 -13.59
N PRO A 48 9.37 20.77 -13.31
CA PRO A 48 10.71 20.22 -13.45
C PRO A 48 11.20 20.11 -14.91
N LEU A 49 10.30 20.15 -15.89
CA LEU A 49 10.60 20.10 -17.33
C LEU A 49 10.88 21.49 -17.90
N THR A 50 10.02 22.47 -17.62
CA THR A 50 10.16 23.83 -18.18
C THR A 50 10.97 24.76 -17.29
N GLY A 51 10.98 24.53 -15.98
CA GLY A 51 11.57 25.42 -14.98
C GLY A 51 10.64 26.57 -14.56
N ASP A 52 9.42 26.63 -15.09
CA ASP A 52 8.47 27.69 -14.78
C ASP A 52 7.91 27.56 -13.37
N ASN A 53 7.66 28.67 -12.70
CA ASN A 53 7.02 28.67 -11.39
C ASN A 53 5.57 28.17 -11.50
N VAL A 54 5.18 27.31 -10.56
CA VAL A 54 3.83 26.80 -10.40
C VAL A 54 3.21 27.44 -9.18
N PHE A 55 1.93 27.77 -9.25
CA PHE A 55 1.21 28.25 -8.08
C PHE A 55 0.96 27.07 -7.13
N ASP A 56 1.47 27.19 -5.91
CA ASP A 56 1.16 26.31 -4.78
C ASP A 56 0.96 27.18 -3.54
N GLU A 57 -0.15 26.97 -2.82
CA GLU A 57 -0.55 27.85 -1.72
C GLU A 57 0.32 27.64 -0.48
N GLU A 58 0.67 26.39 -0.15
CA GLU A 58 1.52 26.07 1.00
C GLU A 58 2.92 26.66 0.80
N ALA A 59 3.54 26.41 -0.36
CA ALA A 59 4.88 26.91 -0.66
C ALA A 59 4.98 28.44 -0.56
N ARG A 60 3.94 29.18 -1.00
CA ARG A 60 3.89 30.65 -0.86
C ARG A 60 3.82 31.15 0.58
N HIS A 61 3.30 30.33 1.49
CA HIS A 61 3.31 30.61 2.92
C HIS A 61 4.59 30.10 3.61
N GLY A 62 5.56 29.58 2.85
CA GLY A 62 6.84 29.10 3.36
C GLY A 62 6.75 27.73 4.03
N GLU A 63 5.69 26.96 3.77
CA GLU A 63 5.50 25.62 4.33
C GLU A 63 5.28 24.60 3.21
N ILE A 64 5.83 23.39 3.33
CA ILE A 64 5.51 22.28 2.45
C ILE A 64 5.51 20.96 3.21
N HIS A 65 4.60 20.06 2.85
CA HIS A 65 4.60 18.69 3.38
C HIS A 65 5.15 17.69 2.36
N ILE A 66 6.30 17.09 2.68
CA ILE A 66 6.92 16.04 1.86
C ILE A 66 6.62 14.68 2.47
N TYR A 67 5.65 13.97 1.88
CA TYR A 67 5.31 12.62 2.27
C TYR A 67 6.33 11.59 1.72
N PRO A 68 6.42 10.40 2.33
CA PRO A 68 7.23 9.32 1.80
C PRO A 68 7.01 9.03 0.32
N ALA A 69 8.10 8.87 -0.44
CA ALA A 69 8.03 8.49 -1.85
C ALA A 69 7.54 7.04 -2.09
N LYS A 70 7.39 6.24 -1.03
CA LYS A 70 6.90 4.85 -1.05
C LYS A 70 5.98 4.63 0.15
N HIS A 71 4.98 3.77 -0.01
CA HIS A 71 4.01 3.45 1.06
C HIS A 71 4.59 2.55 2.16
N TYR A 72 5.65 1.78 1.87
CA TYR A 72 6.37 0.99 2.87
C TYR A 72 7.65 1.72 3.25
N VAL A 73 7.61 2.42 4.39
CA VAL A 73 8.79 2.97 5.06
C VAL A 73 8.85 2.34 6.44
N VAL A 74 9.90 1.57 6.68
CA VAL A 74 10.15 0.88 7.95
C VAL A 74 11.52 1.31 8.42
N ASP A 75 11.66 1.61 9.71
CA ASP A 75 12.95 1.99 10.27
C ASP A 75 13.96 0.84 10.12
N ARG A 76 15.25 1.15 9.93
CA ARG A 76 16.31 0.15 9.78
C ARG A 76 16.38 -0.78 10.99
N ASP A 77 16.14 -0.26 12.19
CA ASP A 77 16.13 -1.07 13.41
C ASP A 77 14.91 -2.00 13.46
N GLU A 78 13.75 -1.55 12.98
CA GLU A 78 12.57 -2.38 12.84
C GLU A 78 12.75 -3.48 11.79
N VAL A 79 13.37 -3.17 10.64
CA VAL A 79 13.73 -4.17 9.63
C VAL A 79 14.60 -5.26 10.25
N LYS A 80 15.66 -4.89 10.99
CA LYS A 80 16.54 -5.87 11.66
C LYS A 80 15.79 -6.79 12.62
N ARG A 81 14.85 -6.26 13.41
CA ARG A 81 14.00 -7.08 14.28
C ARG A 81 13.09 -8.00 13.48
N ALA A 82 12.44 -7.50 12.43
CA ALA A 82 11.56 -8.30 11.58
C ALA A 82 12.32 -9.45 10.90
N MET A 83 13.58 -9.22 10.51
CA MET A 83 14.46 -10.25 9.94
C MET A 83 14.72 -11.41 10.90
N VAL A 84 14.69 -11.20 12.23
CA VAL A 84 14.79 -12.31 13.20
C VAL A 84 13.55 -13.20 13.09
N ASN A 85 12.35 -12.62 13.15
CA ASN A 85 11.09 -13.36 13.03
C ASN A 85 10.96 -14.07 11.67
N ILE A 86 11.45 -13.46 10.58
CA ILE A 86 11.45 -14.07 9.25
C ILE A 86 12.39 -15.29 9.21
N ARG A 87 13.56 -15.22 9.84
CA ARG A 87 14.48 -16.37 9.93
C ARG A 87 13.89 -17.51 10.74
N GLU A 88 13.22 -17.21 11.84
CA GLU A 88 12.54 -18.21 12.67
C GLU A 88 11.45 -18.94 11.86
N GLU A 89 10.55 -18.19 11.22
CA GLU A 89 9.50 -18.76 10.36
C GLU A 89 10.09 -19.55 9.18
N LEU A 90 11.21 -19.10 8.61
CA LEU A 90 11.92 -19.83 7.56
C LEU A 90 12.41 -21.20 8.07
N GLN A 91 13.04 -21.24 9.24
CA GLN A 91 13.54 -22.51 9.80
C GLN A 91 12.39 -23.48 10.07
N GLU A 92 11.29 -23.02 10.67
CA GLU A 92 10.09 -23.83 10.89
C GLU A 92 9.55 -24.38 9.57
N GLN A 93 9.45 -23.55 8.54
CA GLN A 93 8.92 -23.94 7.24
C GLN A 93 9.84 -24.94 6.51
N ILE A 94 11.17 -24.78 6.59
CA ILE A 94 12.14 -25.74 6.04
C ILE A 94 11.96 -27.11 6.72
N GLN A 95 11.83 -27.15 8.05
CA GLN A 95 11.62 -28.40 8.77
C GLN A 95 10.29 -29.06 8.40
N ALA A 96 9.23 -28.27 8.26
CA ALA A 96 7.92 -28.75 7.83
C ALA A 96 7.99 -29.41 6.44
N PHE A 97 8.67 -28.79 5.48
CA PHE A 97 8.87 -29.36 4.15
C PHE A 97 9.72 -30.62 4.17
N LYS A 98 10.86 -30.63 4.89
CA LYS A 98 11.71 -31.82 5.02
C LYS A 98 10.95 -33.00 5.60
N LYS A 99 10.13 -32.78 6.64
CA LYS A 99 9.26 -33.81 7.25
C LYS A 99 8.23 -34.39 6.26
N GLN A 100 7.80 -33.59 5.28
CA GLN A 100 6.86 -34.00 4.23
C GLN A 100 7.55 -34.60 3.00
N GLY A 101 8.88 -34.74 2.99
CA GLY A 101 9.64 -35.20 1.81
C GLY A 101 9.75 -34.16 0.69
N LYS A 102 9.33 -32.92 0.93
CA LYS A 102 9.33 -31.80 -0.03
C LYS A 102 10.68 -31.08 -0.06
N LEU A 103 11.74 -31.80 -0.45
CA LEU A 103 13.11 -31.28 -0.38
C LEU A 103 13.37 -30.12 -1.36
N LEU A 104 12.73 -30.14 -2.53
CA LEU A 104 12.86 -29.08 -3.53
C LEU A 104 12.22 -27.77 -3.04
N GLU A 105 11.04 -27.85 -2.44
CA GLU A 105 10.34 -26.71 -1.84
C GLU A 105 11.14 -26.13 -0.66
N ALA A 106 11.75 -26.99 0.16
CA ALA A 106 12.63 -26.57 1.26
C ALA A 106 13.84 -25.78 0.75
N GLN A 107 14.54 -26.29 -0.27
CA GLN A 107 15.67 -25.60 -0.87
C GLN A 107 15.24 -24.28 -1.53
N ARG A 108 14.09 -24.28 -2.22
CA ARG A 108 13.56 -23.10 -2.91
C ARG A 108 13.24 -21.97 -1.93
N ILE A 109 12.55 -22.27 -0.83
CA ILE A 109 12.19 -21.24 0.14
C ILE A 109 13.42 -20.70 0.87
N GLU A 110 14.38 -21.57 1.19
CA GLU A 110 15.66 -21.18 1.82
C GLU A 110 16.43 -20.20 0.94
N GLN A 111 16.69 -20.55 -0.33
CA GLN A 111 17.41 -19.68 -1.25
C GLN A 111 16.72 -18.33 -1.45
N ARG A 112 15.40 -18.34 -1.66
CA ARG A 112 14.63 -17.12 -1.88
C ARG A 112 14.67 -16.21 -0.65
N THR A 113 14.32 -16.75 0.51
CA THR A 113 14.17 -15.94 1.73
C THR A 113 15.53 -15.44 2.24
N MET A 114 16.60 -16.24 2.13
CA MET A 114 17.94 -15.78 2.49
C MET A 114 18.43 -14.64 1.60
N PHE A 115 18.20 -14.72 0.28
CA PHE A 115 18.51 -13.61 -0.62
C PHE A 115 17.72 -12.35 -0.28
N ASP A 116 16.41 -12.48 -0.02
CA ASP A 116 15.58 -11.34 0.38
C ASP A 116 16.08 -10.72 1.70
N LEU A 117 16.49 -11.53 2.67
CA LEU A 117 17.07 -11.06 3.94
C LEU A 117 18.40 -10.32 3.74
N GLU A 118 19.30 -10.81 2.88
CA GLU A 118 20.55 -10.10 2.54
C GLU A 118 20.26 -8.73 1.92
N MET A 119 19.28 -8.66 1.02
CA MET A 119 18.86 -7.40 0.39
C MET A 119 18.26 -6.42 1.42
N MET A 120 17.45 -6.91 2.36
CA MET A 120 16.94 -6.08 3.46
C MET A 120 18.06 -5.55 4.36
N ASP A 121 19.07 -6.35 4.67
CA ASP A 121 20.19 -5.94 5.54
C ASP A 121 21.07 -4.85 4.90
N GLN A 122 21.41 -5.05 3.62
CA GLN A 122 22.36 -4.20 2.91
C GLN A 122 21.70 -2.92 2.35
N ILE A 123 20.51 -3.05 1.77
CA ILE A 123 19.85 -1.98 1.02
C ILE A 123 18.63 -1.42 1.77
N GLY A 124 18.14 -2.11 2.81
CA GLY A 124 16.91 -1.75 3.51
C GLY A 124 15.63 -2.11 2.75
N TYR A 125 15.76 -2.85 1.63
CA TYR A 125 14.63 -3.22 0.78
C TYR A 125 14.96 -4.48 -0.05
N CYS A 126 13.94 -5.30 -0.32
CA CYS A 126 14.01 -6.41 -1.27
C CYS A 126 12.84 -6.38 -2.26
N ASN A 127 12.99 -7.03 -3.41
CA ASN A 127 11.88 -7.15 -4.35
C ASN A 127 10.80 -8.08 -3.79
N GLY A 128 9.56 -7.58 -3.74
CA GLY A 128 8.46 -8.31 -3.13
C GLY A 128 8.42 -8.17 -1.61
N ILE A 129 8.94 -7.06 -1.05
CA ILE A 129 8.97 -6.79 0.40
C ILE A 129 7.58 -6.89 1.05
N GLU A 130 6.51 -6.63 0.29
CA GLU A 130 5.13 -6.72 0.76
C GLU A 130 4.77 -8.14 1.24
N ASN A 131 5.45 -9.17 0.76
CA ASN A 131 5.24 -10.55 1.24
C ASN A 131 5.70 -10.75 2.70
N TYR A 132 6.42 -9.78 3.25
CA TYR A 132 6.87 -9.72 4.64
C TYR A 132 6.11 -8.65 5.45
N SER A 133 5.06 -8.03 4.89
CA SER A 133 4.36 -6.88 5.52
C SER A 133 3.92 -7.15 6.96
N ARG A 134 3.33 -8.33 7.24
CA ARG A 134 2.96 -8.71 8.63
C ARG A 134 4.16 -8.66 9.58
N GLN A 135 5.30 -9.20 9.15
CA GLN A 135 6.51 -9.27 9.97
C GLN A 135 7.13 -7.89 10.19
N LEU A 136 7.12 -7.07 9.14
CA LEU A 136 7.62 -5.68 9.17
C LEU A 136 6.74 -4.77 10.03
N GLU A 137 5.42 -4.98 10.02
CA GLU A 137 4.46 -4.23 10.82
C GLU A 137 4.23 -4.85 12.22
N PHE A 138 4.95 -5.93 12.56
CA PHE A 138 4.81 -6.68 13.82
C PHE A 138 3.36 -7.05 14.17
N ARG A 139 2.54 -7.31 13.16
CA ARG A 139 1.15 -7.69 13.34
C ARG A 139 1.01 -9.16 13.72
N LYS A 140 -0.07 -9.49 14.43
CA LYS A 140 -0.42 -10.88 14.75
C LYS A 140 -0.77 -11.67 13.46
N PRO A 141 -0.45 -12.97 13.39
CA PRO A 141 -0.90 -13.84 12.29
C PRO A 141 -2.41 -13.74 12.04
N GLY A 142 -2.83 -13.72 10.78
CA GLY A 142 -4.24 -13.62 10.38
C GLY A 142 -4.87 -12.23 10.49
N SER A 143 -4.19 -11.26 11.11
CA SER A 143 -4.72 -9.89 11.24
C SER A 143 -4.96 -9.22 9.88
N ALA A 144 -5.97 -8.35 9.84
CA ALA A 144 -6.25 -7.54 8.66
C ALA A 144 -5.08 -6.57 8.40
N PRO A 145 -4.66 -6.40 7.14
CA PRO A 145 -3.71 -5.36 6.80
C PRO A 145 -4.36 -3.97 6.83
N CYS A 146 -3.54 -2.94 6.93
CA CYS A 146 -3.96 -1.57 6.68
C CYS A 146 -4.27 -1.38 5.18
N THR A 147 -5.29 -0.60 4.90
CA THR A 147 -5.80 -0.29 3.58
C THR A 147 -6.03 1.21 3.42
N LEU A 148 -6.40 1.64 2.22
CA LEU A 148 -6.79 3.03 1.98
C LEU A 148 -7.90 3.51 2.93
N LEU A 149 -8.84 2.63 3.32
CA LEU A 149 -9.93 2.98 4.23
C LEU A 149 -9.42 3.44 5.60
N ASP A 150 -8.28 2.91 6.04
CA ASP A 150 -7.68 3.25 7.34
C ASP A 150 -6.97 4.61 7.33
N TYR A 151 -6.78 5.23 6.15
CA TYR A 151 -6.24 6.60 6.02
C TYR A 151 -7.32 7.68 6.11
N PHE A 152 -8.59 7.32 5.91
CA PHE A 152 -9.68 8.27 6.01
C PHE A 152 -10.05 8.55 7.47
N PRO A 153 -10.51 9.78 7.79
CA PRO A 153 -11.22 10.05 9.03
C PRO A 153 -12.38 9.07 9.24
N LYS A 154 -12.74 8.79 10.49
CA LYS A 154 -13.78 7.78 10.81
C LYS A 154 -15.16 8.12 10.26
N ASP A 155 -15.41 9.39 9.96
CA ASP A 155 -16.68 9.95 9.49
C ASP A 155 -16.73 10.12 7.95
N TYR A 156 -15.83 9.48 7.21
CA TYR A 156 -15.86 9.51 5.75
C TYR A 156 -17.16 8.95 5.16
N LEU A 157 -17.46 9.39 3.93
CA LEU A 157 -18.57 8.92 3.10
C LEU A 157 -18.02 8.05 1.97
N LEU A 158 -18.56 6.84 1.84
CA LEU A 158 -18.20 5.89 0.78
C LEU A 158 -19.27 5.87 -0.30
N PHE A 159 -18.88 6.02 -1.56
CA PHE A 159 -19.74 5.72 -2.70
C PHE A 159 -19.28 4.39 -3.32
N ILE A 160 -20.22 3.49 -3.56
CA ILE A 160 -19.96 2.25 -4.29
C ILE A 160 -20.75 2.31 -5.59
N ASP A 161 -20.04 2.68 -6.65
CA ASP A 161 -20.59 2.68 -8.00
C ASP A 161 -20.79 1.25 -8.52
N GLU A 162 -21.83 1.07 -9.34
CA GLU A 162 -22.33 -0.22 -9.80
C GLU A 162 -22.32 -1.30 -8.70
N SER A 163 -22.85 -0.93 -7.53
CA SER A 163 -22.81 -1.73 -6.29
C SER A 163 -23.19 -3.20 -6.47
N HIS A 164 -24.21 -3.47 -7.29
CA HIS A 164 -24.66 -4.82 -7.65
C HIS A 164 -23.58 -5.75 -8.25
N ILE A 165 -22.49 -5.18 -8.77
CA ILE A 165 -21.30 -5.88 -9.27
C ILE A 165 -20.13 -5.68 -8.29
N THR A 166 -19.90 -4.44 -7.86
CA THR A 166 -18.73 -4.05 -7.06
C THR A 166 -18.72 -4.72 -5.69
N VAL A 167 -19.86 -4.83 -5.01
CA VAL A 167 -19.94 -5.47 -3.68
C VAL A 167 -19.55 -6.96 -3.75
N PRO A 168 -20.16 -7.80 -4.64
CA PRO A 168 -19.71 -9.17 -4.84
C PRO A 168 -18.21 -9.28 -5.19
N GLN A 169 -17.69 -8.35 -6.00
CA GLN A 169 -16.29 -8.35 -6.37
C GLN A 169 -15.39 -8.14 -5.16
N ILE A 170 -15.68 -7.14 -4.29
CA ILE A 170 -14.95 -6.92 -3.04
C ILE A 170 -14.94 -8.19 -2.19
N GLY A 171 -16.08 -8.87 -2.04
CA GLY A 171 -16.19 -10.11 -1.28
C GLY A 171 -15.37 -11.27 -1.85
N ALA A 172 -15.18 -11.31 -3.17
CA ALA A 172 -14.42 -12.37 -3.84
C ALA A 172 -12.89 -12.20 -3.76
N MET A 173 -12.39 -10.98 -3.54
CA MET A 173 -10.95 -10.68 -3.63
C MET A 173 -10.09 -11.48 -2.66
N TYR A 174 -10.52 -11.62 -1.40
CA TYR A 174 -9.78 -12.39 -0.40
C TYR A 174 -9.59 -13.85 -0.85
N ASN A 175 -10.67 -14.52 -1.27
CA ASN A 175 -10.63 -15.94 -1.61
C ASN A 175 -9.74 -16.22 -2.84
N GLY A 176 -9.82 -15.35 -3.86
CA GLY A 176 -8.95 -15.44 -5.04
C GLY A 176 -7.47 -15.26 -4.69
N ASP A 177 -7.14 -14.27 -3.86
CA ASP A 177 -5.76 -14.05 -3.41
C ASP A 177 -5.23 -15.21 -2.55
N GLN A 178 -6.04 -15.71 -1.61
CA GLN A 178 -5.66 -16.83 -0.76
C GLN A 178 -5.40 -18.11 -1.57
N ALA A 179 -6.26 -18.43 -2.55
CA ALA A 179 -6.06 -19.61 -3.41
C ALA A 179 -4.72 -19.56 -4.13
N ARG A 180 -4.37 -18.40 -4.72
CA ARG A 180 -3.09 -18.19 -5.39
C ARG A 180 -1.90 -18.31 -4.42
N LYS A 181 -2.01 -17.70 -3.23
CA LYS A 181 -0.92 -17.73 -2.25
C LYS A 181 -0.75 -19.07 -1.56
N ASN A 182 -1.83 -19.84 -1.38
CA ASN A 182 -1.75 -21.22 -0.92
C ASN A 182 -0.83 -22.01 -1.83
N THR A 183 -1.03 -21.96 -3.16
CA THR A 183 -0.13 -22.59 -4.13
C THR A 183 1.32 -22.12 -3.97
N LEU A 184 1.57 -20.80 -3.89
CA LEU A 184 2.94 -20.29 -3.72
C LEU A 184 3.61 -20.80 -2.44
N VAL A 185 2.87 -20.86 -1.34
CA VAL A 185 3.38 -21.36 -0.06
C VAL A 185 3.57 -22.88 -0.12
N ASP A 186 2.63 -23.63 -0.68
CA ASP A 186 2.67 -25.10 -0.73
C ASP A 186 3.84 -25.64 -1.57
N TYR A 187 4.28 -24.84 -2.55
CA TYR A 187 5.43 -25.09 -3.41
C TYR A 187 6.68 -24.28 -2.99
N GLY A 188 6.74 -23.70 -1.79
CA GLY A 188 7.98 -23.11 -1.26
C GLY A 188 8.48 -21.86 -2.00
N PHE A 189 7.60 -21.12 -2.68
CA PHE A 189 7.95 -19.83 -3.29
C PHE A 189 7.87 -18.66 -2.30
N ARG A 190 7.05 -18.79 -1.25
CA ARG A 190 6.82 -17.78 -0.21
C ARG A 190 6.60 -18.43 1.16
N LEU A 191 6.92 -17.69 2.22
CA LEU A 191 6.64 -18.09 3.60
C LEU A 191 5.13 -18.06 3.89
N PRO A 192 4.65 -18.80 4.91
CA PRO A 192 3.24 -18.76 5.34
C PRO A 192 2.74 -17.33 5.63
N SER A 193 3.58 -16.46 6.21
CA SER A 193 3.29 -15.04 6.46
C SER A 193 2.85 -14.25 5.24
N ALA A 194 3.24 -14.65 4.03
CA ALA A 194 2.84 -13.95 2.81
C ALA A 194 1.31 -13.98 2.60
N LYS A 195 0.62 -14.96 3.20
CA LYS A 195 -0.85 -15.04 3.20
C LYS A 195 -1.49 -13.89 3.97
N ASP A 196 -0.78 -13.27 4.92
CA ASP A 196 -1.26 -12.14 5.71
C ASP A 196 -1.12 -10.78 4.97
N ASN A 197 -0.44 -10.76 3.81
CA ASN A 197 -0.36 -9.60 2.92
C ASN A 197 -1.53 -9.53 1.92
N ARG A 198 -2.77 -9.48 2.38
CA ARG A 198 -3.96 -9.87 1.60
C ARG A 198 -4.98 -8.73 1.45
N PRO A 199 -5.94 -8.82 0.51
CA PRO A 199 -7.14 -8.01 0.60
C PRO A 199 -7.91 -8.25 1.91
N LEU A 200 -8.77 -7.30 2.27
CA LEU A 200 -9.71 -7.47 3.38
C LEU A 200 -10.66 -8.63 3.07
N LYS A 201 -11.01 -9.39 4.11
CA LYS A 201 -12.23 -10.21 4.09
C LYS A 201 -13.43 -9.27 4.00
N PHE A 202 -14.53 -9.75 3.44
CA PHE A 202 -15.74 -8.93 3.34
C PHE A 202 -16.20 -8.39 4.70
N GLU A 203 -16.19 -9.24 5.74
CA GLU A 203 -16.50 -8.85 7.12
C GLU A 203 -15.53 -7.78 7.69
N GLU A 204 -14.27 -7.77 7.25
CA GLU A 204 -13.28 -6.78 7.67
C GLU A 204 -13.49 -5.44 6.96
N PHE A 205 -14.01 -5.47 5.73
CA PHE A 205 -14.45 -4.30 4.97
C PHE A 205 -15.73 -3.71 5.59
N GLU A 206 -16.73 -4.53 5.86
CA GLU A 206 -18.00 -4.09 6.47
C GLU A 206 -17.81 -3.42 7.84
N LYS A 207 -16.77 -3.81 8.59
CA LYS A 207 -16.43 -3.18 9.88
C LYS A 207 -15.72 -1.82 9.73
N ARG A 208 -15.19 -1.52 8.55
CA ARG A 208 -14.45 -0.28 8.26
C ARG A 208 -15.31 0.77 7.58
N ILE A 209 -16.33 0.35 6.84
CA ILE A 209 -17.24 1.28 6.18
C ILE A 209 -18.13 2.00 7.21
N ASN A 210 -18.24 3.32 7.02
CA ASN A 210 -19.15 4.17 7.78
C ASN A 210 -20.42 4.42 6.95
N GLN A 211 -20.74 5.68 6.63
CA GLN A 211 -21.85 5.99 5.75
C GLN A 211 -21.50 5.57 4.32
N THR A 212 -22.38 4.78 3.71
CA THR A 212 -22.17 4.23 2.37
C THR A 212 -23.38 4.49 1.48
N ILE A 213 -23.14 5.03 0.29
CA ILE A 213 -24.15 5.21 -0.77
C ILE A 213 -23.87 4.18 -1.85
N TYR A 214 -24.77 3.21 -1.97
CA TYR A 214 -24.77 2.22 -3.04
C TYR A 214 -25.44 2.82 -4.27
N VAL A 215 -24.69 2.94 -5.36
CA VAL A 215 -25.20 3.46 -6.63
C VAL A 215 -25.38 2.27 -7.58
N SER A 216 -26.61 2.01 -8.01
CA SER A 216 -26.91 1.01 -9.04
C SER A 216 -28.34 1.16 -9.54
N ALA A 217 -28.55 0.87 -10.83
CA ALA A 217 -29.88 0.71 -11.40
C ALA A 217 -30.57 -0.62 -10.98
N THR A 218 -29.78 -1.61 -10.56
CA THR A 218 -30.22 -2.97 -10.23
C THR A 218 -29.62 -3.44 -8.90
N PRO A 219 -29.89 -2.73 -7.78
CA PRO A 219 -29.37 -3.12 -6.47
C PRO A 219 -29.83 -4.55 -6.11
N ARG A 220 -28.95 -5.33 -5.47
CA ARG A 220 -29.26 -6.69 -5.01
C ARG A 220 -29.69 -6.65 -3.54
N GLU A 221 -29.96 -7.84 -3.00
CA GLU A 221 -30.45 -8.04 -1.64
C GLU A 221 -29.53 -7.40 -0.59
N TYR A 222 -28.21 -7.55 -0.73
CA TYR A 222 -27.24 -6.96 0.19
C TYR A 222 -27.40 -5.44 0.32
N GLU A 223 -27.49 -4.72 -0.79
CA GLU A 223 -27.61 -3.26 -0.81
C GLU A 223 -28.95 -2.83 -0.24
N LEU A 224 -30.03 -3.55 -0.58
CA LEU A 224 -31.38 -3.27 -0.09
C LEU A 224 -31.48 -3.48 1.43
N ASP A 225 -30.91 -4.56 1.95
CA ASP A 225 -30.92 -4.88 3.38
C ASP A 225 -30.07 -3.89 4.20
N ARG A 226 -28.98 -3.39 3.61
CA ARG A 226 -28.07 -2.44 4.26
C ARG A 226 -28.54 -0.99 4.18
N SER A 227 -29.54 -0.68 3.37
CA SER A 227 -29.99 0.71 3.13
C SER A 227 -31.22 1.06 3.94
N SER A 228 -31.13 2.11 4.77
CA SER A 228 -32.29 2.66 5.50
C SER A 228 -33.22 3.50 4.62
N THR A 229 -32.76 3.91 3.44
CA THR A 229 -33.48 4.79 2.52
C THR A 229 -33.12 4.44 1.09
N SER A 230 -34.13 4.31 0.22
CA SER A 230 -33.95 4.12 -1.21
C SER A 230 -34.49 5.33 -1.94
N ILE A 231 -33.64 6.01 -2.72
CA ILE A 231 -34.03 7.10 -3.60
C ILE A 231 -34.08 6.53 -5.01
N ARG A 232 -35.26 6.55 -5.62
CA ARG A 232 -35.46 6.12 -7.01
C ARG A 232 -35.71 7.36 -7.86
N HIS A 233 -35.15 7.38 -9.08
CA HIS A 233 -35.47 8.42 -10.04
C HIS A 233 -36.99 8.39 -10.30
N PRO A 234 -37.71 9.52 -10.21
CA PRO A 234 -39.17 9.56 -10.26
C PRO A 234 -39.79 9.15 -11.63
N GLU A 235 -38.98 8.85 -12.65
CA GLU A 235 -39.44 8.55 -14.02
C GLU A 235 -39.11 7.13 -14.53
N ARG A 236 -39.05 6.13 -13.65
CA ARG A 236 -38.99 4.70 -14.08
C ARG A 236 -40.05 3.84 -13.38
N SER A 237 -41.28 4.32 -13.40
CA SER A 237 -42.47 3.56 -13.05
C SER A 237 -43.31 3.24 -14.29
N VAL A 238 -42.70 2.78 -15.39
CA VAL A 238 -43.40 2.12 -16.50
C VAL A 238 -42.40 1.20 -17.21
N LEU A 239 -42.86 0.00 -17.59
CA LEU A 239 -42.18 -1.06 -18.35
C LEU A 239 -41.51 -2.18 -17.52
N ALA A 240 -42.36 -2.95 -16.84
CA ALA A 240 -42.18 -4.39 -16.70
C ALA A 240 -43.58 -5.03 -16.57
N GLU A 241 -44.18 -5.39 -17.72
CA GLU A 241 -45.07 -6.56 -17.84
C GLU A 241 -44.24 -7.69 -18.43
#